data_AF-A0A7C8YN46-F1
#
_entry.id   AF-A0A7C8YN46-F1
#
_cell.length_a   1.000
_cell.length_b   1.000
_cell.length_c   1.000
_cell.angle_alpha   90.00
_cell.angle_beta   90.00
_cell.angle_gamma   90.00
#
_symmetry.space_group_name_H-M   'P 1'
#
loop_
_entity.id
_entity.type
_entity.pdbx_description
1 polymer ?
#
loop_
_entity_poly.entity_id
_entity_poly.type
_entity_poly.pdbx_seq_one_letter_code
_entity_poly.pdbx_strand_id
1 'polypeptide(L)'
;MVEMISKVPCAMASLPCSRVSTGIGVWPGVRQLCLRKGLLHGFMRCLSVPYKTLRGARQSIPMRKLLCNVSCVSSALQIELVPCLKDNYAYLLHDENTGIIGVVDPSEAVPVIDALAQKNRNLNYILNTHHHYDHTGGNLDLKERYGAKVIGSGRDRQRIPGIDIALNDGDRWMFAEIG
;
A
#
# COMPACT_ATOMS: atom_id res chain seq x y z
N MET A 1 -57.16 -13.51 -13.04
CA MET A 1 -57.33 -14.76 -13.81
C MET A 1 -55.99 -15.06 -14.44
N VAL A 2 -55.20 -16.06 -14.06
CA VAL A 2 -55.36 -17.30 -13.27
C VAL A 2 -53.97 -17.46 -12.60
N GLU A 3 -53.86 -17.43 -11.25
CA GLU A 3 -53.83 -18.62 -10.38
C GLU A 3 -52.83 -19.72 -10.83
N MET A 4 -52.06 -20.45 -10.02
CA MET A 4 -51.72 -20.46 -8.59
C MET A 4 -50.86 -21.74 -8.38
N ILE A 5 -50.11 -21.84 -7.26
CA ILE A 5 -49.70 -23.11 -6.55
C ILE A 5 -48.51 -23.90 -7.18
N SER A 6 -47.50 -24.46 -6.48
CA SER A 6 -47.22 -24.89 -5.09
C SER A 6 -45.68 -24.95 -4.88
N LYS A 7 -45.07 -24.51 -3.75
CA LYS A 7 -44.70 -25.28 -2.52
C LYS A 7 -44.24 -26.74 -2.79
N VAL A 8 -43.13 -27.25 -2.26
CA VAL A 8 -42.90 -27.71 -0.86
C VAL A 8 -41.37 -27.97 -0.65
N PRO A 9 -40.83 -27.85 0.59
CA PRO A 9 -39.39 -27.85 0.91
C PRO A 9 -38.87 -29.22 1.40
N CYS A 10 -37.55 -29.35 1.60
CA CYS A 10 -37.00 -30.39 2.47
C CYS A 10 -35.85 -29.83 3.32
N ALA A 11 -35.91 -30.17 4.60
CA ALA A 11 -35.07 -29.68 5.69
C ALA A 11 -34.17 -30.81 6.23
N MET A 12 -33.21 -30.40 7.05
CA MET A 12 -32.53 -31.19 8.10
C MET A 12 -31.52 -32.27 7.69
N ALA A 13 -30.25 -32.03 8.03
CA ALA A 13 -29.47 -32.97 8.83
C ALA A 13 -28.37 -32.22 9.58
N SER A 14 -28.28 -32.50 10.88
CA SER A 14 -27.35 -31.91 11.85
C SER A 14 -26.50 -33.02 12.47
N LEU A 15 -25.26 -32.67 12.88
CA LEU A 15 -24.40 -33.29 13.92
C LEU A 15 -23.66 -34.61 13.58
N PRO A 16 -22.58 -35.02 14.31
CA PRO A 16 -21.73 -34.29 15.28
C PRO A 16 -20.19 -34.46 15.11
N CYS A 17 -19.49 -33.59 15.83
CA CYS A 17 -18.18 -33.68 16.51
C CYS A 17 -17.46 -35.05 16.63
N SER A 18 -16.13 -35.06 16.46
CA SER A 18 -15.21 -35.75 17.38
C SER A 18 -13.80 -35.13 17.40
N ARG A 19 -13.20 -35.18 18.59
CA ARG A 19 -11.96 -34.56 19.10
C ARG A 19 -10.70 -35.41 18.82
N VAL A 20 -9.56 -34.83 19.24
CA VAL A 20 -8.30 -35.44 19.77
C VAL A 20 -7.18 -35.46 18.71
N SER A 21 -5.91 -35.07 18.95
CA SER A 21 -5.09 -34.97 20.16
C SER A 21 -3.97 -33.93 20.03
N THR A 22 -3.72 -33.26 21.16
CA THR A 22 -2.44 -32.85 21.78
C THR A 22 -1.09 -33.14 21.09
N GLY A 23 -0.18 -32.17 21.18
CA GLY A 23 1.26 -32.33 20.96
C GLY A 23 2.06 -31.09 21.40
N ILE A 24 2.15 -30.88 22.72
CA ILE A 24 3.15 -29.96 23.34
C ILE A 24 4.47 -30.73 23.40
N GLY A 25 5.54 -30.14 22.87
CA GLY A 25 6.91 -30.63 23.03
C GLY A 25 7.83 -29.49 23.46
N VAL A 26 8.09 -29.40 24.76
CA VAL A 26 9.15 -28.59 25.37
C VAL A 26 10.02 -29.57 26.17
N TRP A 27 11.33 -29.29 26.23
CA TRP A 27 12.35 -29.59 27.28
C TRP A 27 13.66 -30.16 26.68
N PRO A 28 14.81 -30.14 27.39
CA PRO A 28 15.37 -29.12 28.29
C PRO A 28 16.93 -28.97 28.21
N GLY A 29 17.49 -27.95 28.88
CA GLY A 29 18.79 -27.97 29.61
C GLY A 29 20.10 -28.04 28.78
N VAL A 30 21.30 -27.66 29.22
CA VAL A 30 21.87 -27.33 30.54
C VAL A 30 23.15 -26.48 30.32
N ARG A 31 23.45 -25.58 31.26
CA ARG A 31 24.70 -24.78 31.39
C ARG A 31 25.84 -25.60 32.02
N GLN A 32 27.11 -25.30 31.68
CA GLN A 32 28.21 -25.04 32.66
C GLN A 32 29.55 -24.73 31.93
N LEU A 33 30.21 -23.58 32.21
CA LEU A 33 31.44 -23.39 33.04
C LEU A 33 32.69 -24.12 32.47
N CYS A 34 33.93 -23.61 32.41
CA CYS A 34 34.63 -22.59 33.21
C CYS A 34 36.10 -22.36 32.71
N LEU A 35 36.74 -21.30 33.26
CA LEU A 35 38.18 -21.12 33.63
C LEU A 35 39.23 -20.76 32.54
N ARG A 36 39.75 -19.52 32.60
CA ARG A 36 41.09 -19.07 33.13
C ARG A 36 42.13 -18.98 32.00
N LYS A 37 43.19 -18.17 31.96
CA LYS A 37 43.92 -17.06 32.67
C LYS A 37 44.99 -16.69 31.60
N GLY A 38 45.66 -15.54 31.47
CA GLY A 38 46.05 -14.45 32.36
C GLY A 38 47.31 -13.78 31.78
N LEU A 39 47.49 -12.49 32.11
CA LEU A 39 48.73 -11.74 32.40
C LEU A 39 49.83 -11.40 31.33
N LEU A 40 50.04 -10.07 31.20
CA LEU A 40 51.30 -9.26 31.33
C LEU A 40 52.36 -9.37 30.21
N HIS A 41 53.21 -8.39 29.87
CA HIS A 41 53.74 -7.15 30.50
C HIS A 41 54.55 -6.30 29.46
N GLY A 42 54.90 -5.04 29.80
CA GLY A 42 56.08 -4.29 29.30
C GLY A 42 55.76 -3.02 28.49
N PHE A 43 55.73 -1.77 29.00
CA PHE A 43 56.67 -0.87 29.70
C PHE A 43 57.66 -0.07 28.80
N MET A 44 57.33 1.23 28.66
CA MET A 44 58.10 2.48 28.41
C MET A 44 59.40 2.53 27.57
N ARG A 45 59.48 3.58 26.71
CA ARG A 45 60.46 4.67 26.90
C ARG A 45 60.13 5.96 26.13
N CYS A 46 60.32 7.09 26.80
CA CYS A 46 60.19 8.46 26.30
C CYS A 46 61.46 8.95 25.60
N LEU A 47 61.27 10.03 24.79
CA LEU A 47 62.11 11.23 24.61
C LEU A 47 62.48 11.53 23.15
N SER A 48 61.98 12.66 22.61
CA SER A 48 62.79 13.77 22.09
C SER A 48 61.91 14.88 21.49
N VAL A 49 62.44 16.11 21.50
CA VAL A 49 61.74 17.40 21.65
C VAL A 49 61.68 18.20 20.31
N PRO A 50 61.39 19.52 20.24
CA PRO A 50 60.41 20.08 19.29
C PRO A 50 61.07 20.89 18.15
N TYR A 51 60.32 21.22 17.10
CA TYR A 51 60.71 22.35 16.24
C TYR A 51 59.54 22.98 15.48
N LYS A 52 59.32 24.25 15.84
CA LYS A 52 59.07 25.40 14.94
C LYS A 52 57.70 25.50 14.25
N THR A 53 56.87 26.31 14.88
CA THR A 53 56.21 27.51 14.34
C THR A 53 55.95 27.57 12.84
N LEU A 54 54.68 27.44 12.45
CA LEU A 54 54.13 28.14 11.30
C LEU A 54 52.83 28.85 11.71
N ARG A 55 52.92 30.18 11.79
CA ARG A 55 51.75 31.07 11.68
C ARG A 55 51.26 30.98 10.23
N GLY A 56 50.00 30.64 10.04
CA GLY A 56 49.35 30.64 8.74
C GLY A 56 47.83 30.78 8.89
N ALA A 57 47.35 32.01 8.71
CA ALA A 57 45.98 32.46 8.47
C ALA A 57 44.82 31.46 8.74
N ARG A 58 44.10 31.67 9.85
CA ARG A 58 42.67 31.30 9.93
C ARG A 58 41.88 32.27 9.07
N GLN A 59 41.66 31.94 7.80
CA GLN A 59 40.55 32.53 7.06
C GLN A 59 39.32 31.67 7.37
N SER A 60 38.52 32.14 8.32
CA SER A 60 37.18 31.62 8.56
C SER A 60 36.31 31.95 7.35
N ILE A 61 36.13 30.98 6.46
CA ILE A 61 35.12 31.03 5.42
C ILE A 61 33.76 31.05 6.14
N PRO A 62 32.91 32.09 5.98
CA PRO A 62 31.56 32.04 6.51
C PRO A 62 30.80 31.00 5.70
N MET A 63 30.58 29.83 6.29
CA MET A 63 29.77 28.78 5.70
C MET A 63 28.36 29.35 5.55
N ARG A 64 28.03 29.87 4.36
CA ARG A 64 26.66 30.21 4.01
C ARG A 64 25.89 28.92 4.11
N LYS A 65 25.07 28.84 5.14
CA LYS A 65 24.09 27.79 5.41
C LYS A 65 23.11 27.77 4.24
N LEU A 66 23.49 27.12 3.14
CA LEU A 66 22.56 26.68 2.11
C LEU A 66 21.76 25.55 2.75
N LEU A 67 20.76 25.94 3.53
CA LEU A 67 19.67 25.05 3.89
C LEU A 67 18.86 24.90 2.61
N CYS A 68 19.24 23.91 1.79
CA CYS A 68 18.29 23.34 0.86
C CYS A 68 17.16 22.77 1.73
N ASN A 69 16.02 23.47 1.73
CA ASN A 69 14.82 22.99 2.39
C ASN A 69 14.26 21.87 1.49
N VAL A 70 14.86 20.68 1.60
CA VAL A 70 14.25 19.46 1.06
C VAL A 70 13.10 19.14 2.00
N SER A 71 11.95 19.77 1.79
CA SER A 71 10.70 19.22 2.28
C SER A 71 10.46 17.95 1.47
N CYS A 72 10.88 16.81 2.02
CA CYS A 72 10.39 15.52 1.55
C CYS A 72 8.88 15.54 1.77
N VAL A 73 8.11 15.84 0.71
CA VAL A 73 6.66 15.76 0.78
C VAL A 73 6.34 14.29 0.77
N SER A 74 6.22 13.72 1.97
CA SER A 74 5.75 12.35 2.13
C SER A 74 4.29 12.36 1.66
N SER A 75 3.99 11.79 0.50
CA SER A 75 2.59 11.54 0.11
C SER A 75 2.08 10.35 0.91
N ALA A 76 1.12 10.59 1.80
CA ALA A 76 0.46 9.51 2.50
C ALA A 76 -0.66 8.96 1.62
N LEU A 77 -0.33 7.96 0.79
CA LEU A 77 -1.31 7.22 0.02
C LEU A 77 -1.90 6.11 0.89
N GLN A 78 -3.20 6.21 1.19
CA GLN A 78 -3.96 5.15 1.85
C GLN A 78 -4.61 4.23 0.82
N ILE A 79 -4.58 2.93 1.11
CA ILE A 79 -5.20 1.90 0.29
C ILE A 79 -6.19 1.12 1.15
N GLU A 80 -7.43 1.04 0.69
CA GLU A 80 -8.49 0.26 1.31
C GLU A 80 -9.00 -0.80 0.33
N LEU A 81 -9.19 -2.01 0.84
CA LEU A 81 -9.77 -3.10 0.06
C LEU A 81 -11.29 -3.04 0.14
N VAL A 82 -11.94 -3.07 -1.01
CA VAL A 82 -13.40 -3.15 -1.15
C VAL A 82 -13.74 -4.52 -1.76
N PRO A 83 -14.21 -5.48 -0.96
CA PRO A 83 -14.65 -6.78 -1.47
C PRO A 83 -15.77 -6.59 -2.51
N CYS A 84 -15.62 -7.26 -3.66
CA CYS A 84 -16.60 -7.25 -4.74
C CYS A 84 -16.89 -8.67 -5.19
N LEU A 85 -18.08 -8.92 -5.73
CA LEU A 85 -18.49 -10.26 -6.18
C LEU A 85 -18.23 -11.32 -5.09
N LYS A 86 -17.55 -12.41 -5.44
CA LYS A 86 -17.25 -13.53 -4.53
C LYS A 86 -15.83 -13.46 -3.95
N ASP A 87 -14.87 -13.14 -4.79
CA ASP A 87 -13.43 -13.21 -4.50
C ASP A 87 -12.62 -12.09 -5.17
N ASN A 88 -13.27 -11.11 -5.78
CA ASN A 88 -12.62 -9.94 -6.35
C ASN A 88 -12.45 -8.84 -5.30
N TYR A 89 -11.45 -7.98 -5.50
CA TYR A 89 -11.22 -6.81 -4.68
C TYR A 89 -10.99 -5.59 -5.57
N ALA A 90 -11.75 -4.53 -5.32
CA ALA A 90 -11.40 -3.21 -5.77
C ALA A 90 -10.48 -2.55 -4.72
N TYR A 91 -9.55 -1.71 -5.17
CA TYR A 91 -8.64 -0.99 -4.27
C TYR A 91 -8.96 0.49 -4.30
N LEU A 92 -9.46 1.02 -3.18
CA LEU A 92 -9.73 2.43 -3.04
C LEU A 92 -8.45 3.15 -2.60
N LEU A 93 -7.98 4.05 -3.45
CA LEU A 93 -6.80 4.87 -3.26
C LEU A 93 -7.23 6.23 -2.73
N HIS A 94 -6.59 6.70 -1.68
CA HIS A 94 -6.82 8.03 -1.12
C HIS A 94 -5.47 8.70 -0.85
N ASP A 95 -5.15 9.73 -1.62
CA ASP A 95 -4.01 10.58 -1.34
C ASP A 95 -4.41 11.62 -0.28
N GLU A 96 -3.87 11.49 0.94
CA GLU A 96 -4.26 12.37 2.05
C GLU A 96 -3.83 13.82 1.86
N ASN A 97 -2.82 14.07 1.03
CA ASN A 97 -2.28 15.41 0.83
C ASN A 97 -3.17 16.24 -0.10
N THR A 98 -3.64 15.65 -1.20
CA THR A 98 -4.47 16.33 -2.21
C THR A 98 -5.96 16.04 -2.03
N GLY A 99 -6.33 15.00 -1.28
CA GLY A 99 -7.69 14.50 -1.18
C GLY A 99 -8.19 13.79 -2.44
N ILE A 100 -7.30 13.51 -3.41
CA ILE A 100 -7.65 12.78 -4.62
C ILE A 100 -7.95 11.32 -4.30
N ILE A 101 -9.01 10.82 -4.93
CA ILE A 101 -9.51 9.47 -4.72
C ILE A 101 -9.59 8.73 -6.04
N GLY A 102 -9.07 7.51 -6.03
CA GLY A 102 -9.11 6.60 -7.15
C GLY A 102 -9.65 5.25 -6.72
N VAL A 103 -10.15 4.48 -7.66
CA VAL A 103 -10.45 3.07 -7.46
C VAL A 103 -9.78 2.24 -8.54
N VAL A 104 -9.15 1.13 -8.14
CA VAL A 104 -8.59 0.14 -9.05
C VAL A 104 -9.58 -1.02 -9.19
N ASP A 105 -9.86 -1.42 -10.42
CA ASP A 105 -10.68 -2.58 -10.81
C ASP A 105 -12.05 -2.69 -10.10
N PRO A 106 -12.95 -1.70 -10.25
CA PRO A 106 -14.29 -1.81 -9.69
C PRO A 106 -15.12 -2.86 -10.46
N SER A 107 -15.22 -4.07 -9.91
CA SER A 107 -16.07 -5.14 -10.46
C SER A 107 -17.55 -4.72 -10.52
N GLU A 108 -18.02 -4.06 -9.46
CA GLU A 108 -19.39 -3.58 -9.30
C GLU A 108 -19.36 -2.17 -8.69
N ALA A 109 -20.33 -1.32 -9.05
CA ALA A 109 -20.35 0.06 -8.57
C ALA A 109 -20.79 0.18 -7.10
N VAL A 110 -21.76 -0.64 -6.66
CA VAL A 110 -22.41 -0.51 -5.34
C VAL A 110 -21.42 -0.60 -4.18
N PRO A 111 -20.52 -1.61 -4.08
CA PRO A 111 -19.57 -1.69 -2.97
C PRO A 111 -18.65 -0.46 -2.86
N VAL A 112 -18.24 0.07 -4.02
CA VAL A 112 -17.38 1.26 -4.09
C VAL A 112 -18.16 2.51 -3.68
N ILE A 113 -19.41 2.66 -4.14
CA ILE A 113 -20.30 3.76 -3.76
C ILE A 113 -20.52 3.79 -2.25
N ASP A 114 -20.77 2.63 -1.64
CA ASP A 114 -21.01 2.51 -0.20
C ASP A 114 -19.75 2.89 0.60
N ALA A 115 -18.57 2.42 0.18
CA ALA A 115 -17.29 2.76 0.81
C ALA A 115 -16.99 4.28 0.73
N LEU A 116 -17.28 4.90 -0.40
CA LEU A 116 -17.14 6.36 -0.60
C LEU A 116 -18.13 7.15 0.26
N ALA A 117 -19.39 6.73 0.27
CA ALA A 117 -20.47 7.40 0.99
C ALA A 117 -20.25 7.38 2.51
N GLN A 118 -19.78 6.26 3.08
CA GLN A 118 -19.46 6.16 4.51
C GLN A 118 -18.44 7.21 4.98
N LYS A 119 -17.57 7.68 4.08
CA LYS A 119 -16.50 8.64 4.38
C LYS A 119 -16.74 10.02 3.76
N ASN A 120 -17.92 10.26 3.16
CA ASN A 120 -18.26 11.48 2.43
C ASN A 120 -17.20 11.88 1.38
N ARG A 121 -16.73 10.89 0.63
CA ARG A 121 -15.64 11.01 -0.36
C ARG A 121 -16.20 11.05 -1.79
N ASN A 122 -15.55 11.81 -2.67
CA ASN A 122 -15.89 11.88 -4.09
C ASN A 122 -14.81 11.18 -4.95
N LEU A 123 -15.20 10.45 -5.99
CA LEU A 123 -14.29 9.68 -6.82
C LEU A 123 -13.75 10.51 -7.99
N ASN A 124 -12.42 10.55 -8.17
CA ASN A 124 -11.78 11.26 -9.27
C ASN A 124 -11.40 10.33 -10.42
N TYR A 125 -10.88 9.14 -10.09
CA TYR A 125 -10.25 8.25 -11.07
C TYR A 125 -10.70 6.80 -10.91
N ILE A 126 -10.85 6.11 -12.04
CA ILE A 126 -11.07 4.67 -12.11
C ILE A 126 -9.91 4.09 -12.93
N LEU A 127 -9.15 3.15 -12.37
CA LEU A 127 -8.04 2.50 -13.05
C LEU A 127 -8.40 1.04 -13.31
N ASN A 128 -8.37 0.61 -14.57
CA ASN A 128 -8.59 -0.79 -14.92
C ASN A 128 -7.28 -1.44 -15.37
N THR A 129 -6.96 -2.58 -14.76
CA THR A 129 -5.79 -3.39 -15.11
C THR A 129 -5.96 -4.06 -16.48
N HIS A 130 -7.17 -4.51 -16.79
CA HIS A 130 -7.56 -5.13 -18.06
C HIS A 130 -9.09 -5.03 -18.27
N HIS A 131 -9.57 -5.56 -19.39
CA HIS A 131 -10.94 -5.37 -19.89
C HIS A 131 -11.97 -6.41 -19.43
N HIS A 132 -11.62 -7.38 -18.57
CA HIS A 132 -12.62 -8.35 -18.13
C HIS A 132 -13.70 -7.68 -17.29
N TYR A 133 -14.92 -8.23 -17.36
CA TYR A 133 -16.10 -7.61 -16.76
C TYR A 133 -16.00 -7.54 -15.23
N ASP A 134 -15.42 -8.55 -14.59
CA ASP A 134 -15.17 -8.58 -13.15
C ASP A 134 -14.12 -7.55 -12.68
N HIS A 135 -13.54 -6.76 -13.59
CA HIS A 135 -12.66 -5.63 -13.27
C HIS A 135 -13.19 -4.27 -13.79
N THR A 136 -14.22 -4.30 -14.64
CA THR A 136 -14.71 -3.10 -15.36
C THR A 136 -16.21 -2.87 -15.22
N GLY A 137 -16.95 -3.81 -14.62
CA GLY A 137 -18.41 -3.80 -14.56
C GLY A 137 -18.98 -2.56 -13.86
N GLY A 138 -18.26 -1.99 -12.89
CA GLY A 138 -18.66 -0.77 -12.20
C GLY A 138 -18.30 0.54 -12.92
N ASN A 139 -17.56 0.50 -14.03
CA ASN A 139 -16.95 1.71 -14.63
C ASN A 139 -17.98 2.78 -15.01
N LEU A 140 -19.01 2.41 -15.77
CA LEU A 140 -19.95 3.37 -16.36
C LEU A 140 -20.80 4.04 -15.28
N ASP A 141 -21.32 3.26 -14.34
CA ASP A 141 -22.14 3.77 -13.23
C ASP A 141 -21.34 4.70 -12.31
N LEU A 142 -20.10 4.34 -11.99
CA LEU A 142 -19.22 5.19 -11.17
C LEU A 142 -18.83 6.47 -11.91
N LYS A 143 -18.56 6.38 -13.21
CA LYS A 143 -18.27 7.54 -14.05
C LYS A 143 -19.46 8.48 -14.15
N GLU A 144 -20.66 7.96 -14.39
CA GLU A 144 -21.89 8.75 -14.46
C GLU A 144 -22.19 9.44 -13.12
N ARG A 145 -22.04 8.72 -12.01
CA ARG A 145 -22.36 9.22 -10.67
C ARG A 145 -21.40 10.30 -10.18
N TYR A 146 -20.09 10.11 -10.41
CA TYR A 146 -19.05 10.96 -9.80
C TYR A 146 -18.33 11.88 -10.81
N GLY A 147 -18.56 11.70 -12.10
CA GLY A 147 -17.79 12.38 -13.15
C GLY A 147 -16.32 11.92 -13.22
N ALA A 148 -16.02 10.74 -12.66
CA ALA A 148 -14.67 10.20 -12.59
C ALA A 148 -14.09 9.94 -13.99
N LYS A 149 -12.77 10.06 -14.13
CA LYS A 149 -12.05 9.71 -15.36
C LYS A 149 -11.59 8.26 -15.32
N VAL A 150 -11.89 7.52 -16.37
CA VAL A 150 -11.48 6.12 -16.50
C VAL A 150 -10.12 6.06 -17.21
N ILE A 151 -9.17 5.38 -16.59
CA ILE A 151 -7.82 5.13 -17.07
C ILE A 151 -7.66 3.65 -17.35
N GLY A 152 -7.08 3.32 -18.49
CA GLY A 152 -6.83 1.93 -18.87
C GLY A 152 -5.77 1.81 -19.96
N SER A 153 -5.48 0.56 -20.35
CA SER A 153 -4.53 0.31 -21.43
C SER A 153 -5.03 0.85 -22.77
N GLY A 154 -4.15 1.52 -23.52
CA GLY A 154 -4.43 1.97 -24.89
C GLY A 154 -4.72 0.82 -25.85
N ARG A 155 -4.17 -0.37 -25.60
CA ARG A 155 -4.47 -1.58 -26.37
C ARG A 155 -5.93 -2.05 -26.17
N ASP A 156 -6.50 -1.72 -25.02
CA ASP A 156 -7.85 -2.10 -24.62
C ASP A 156 -8.84 -0.95 -24.70
N ARG A 157 -8.50 0.14 -25.42
CA ARG A 157 -9.33 1.34 -25.50
C ARG A 157 -10.76 1.07 -25.96
N GLN A 158 -10.97 0.08 -26.84
CA GLN A 158 -12.30 -0.29 -27.33
C GLN A 158 -13.01 -1.31 -26.43
N ARG A 159 -12.29 -1.92 -25.47
CA ARG A 159 -12.77 -3.02 -24.63
C ARG A 159 -13.05 -2.59 -23.20
N ILE A 160 -12.36 -1.56 -22.70
CA ILE A 160 -12.61 -0.96 -21.39
C ILE A 160 -13.75 0.05 -21.51
N PRO A 161 -14.90 -0.19 -20.85
CA PRO A 161 -16.04 0.72 -20.90
C PRO A 161 -15.69 2.08 -20.32
N GLY A 162 -15.97 3.14 -21.08
CA GLY A 162 -15.89 4.52 -20.61
C GLY A 162 -14.48 5.10 -20.50
N ILE A 163 -13.44 4.47 -21.05
CA ILE A 163 -12.06 4.96 -20.98
C ILE A 163 -11.92 6.41 -21.48
N ASP A 164 -11.32 7.27 -20.66
CA ASP A 164 -10.97 8.66 -20.99
C ASP A 164 -9.48 8.77 -21.32
N ILE A 165 -8.64 8.19 -20.47
CA ILE A 165 -7.18 8.27 -20.54
C ILE A 165 -6.63 6.89 -20.90
N ALA A 166 -6.05 6.78 -22.09
CA ALA A 166 -5.41 5.55 -22.55
C ALA A 166 -3.90 5.66 -22.33
N LEU A 167 -3.33 4.68 -21.62
CA LEU A 167 -1.89 4.60 -21.34
C LEU A 167 -1.25 3.41 -22.06
N ASN A 168 -0.03 3.59 -22.53
CA ASN A 168 0.80 2.57 -23.16
C ASN A 168 1.93 2.14 -22.23
N ASP A 169 2.63 1.09 -22.63
CA ASP A 169 3.84 0.65 -21.92
C ASP A 169 4.89 1.77 -21.88
N GLY A 170 5.48 1.97 -20.71
CA GLY A 170 6.44 3.05 -20.46
C GLY A 170 5.82 4.43 -20.16
N ASP A 171 4.50 4.61 -20.33
CA ASP A 171 3.86 5.88 -19.98
C ASP A 171 3.88 6.11 -18.45
N ARG A 172 4.06 7.37 -18.07
CA ARG A 172 3.95 7.82 -16.69
C ARG A 172 2.70 8.66 -16.54
N TRP A 173 1.87 8.27 -15.58
CA TRP A 173 0.69 9.01 -15.21
C TRP A 173 0.74 9.34 -13.72
N MET A 174 0.42 10.58 -13.38
CA MET A 174 0.48 11.08 -12.01
C MET A 174 -0.92 11.06 -11.42
N PHE A 175 -1.08 10.30 -10.34
CA PHE A 175 -2.37 10.11 -9.68
C PHE A 175 -2.82 11.39 -8.94
N ALA A 176 -1.89 12.04 -8.24
CA ALA A 176 -2.13 13.25 -7.47
C ALA A 176 -0.95 14.22 -7.67
N GLU A 177 -1.24 15.47 -8.01
CA GLU A 177 -0.27 16.57 -8.04
C GLU A 177 -0.51 17.49 -6.85
N ILE A 178 0.58 17.88 -6.18
CA ILE A 178 0.54 18.95 -5.19
C ILE A 178 0.63 20.25 -5.98
N GLY A 179 -0.46 21.02 -6.02
CA GLY A 179 -0.50 22.34 -6.64
C GLY A 179 0.37 23.37 -5.93
#